data_AF-A0A378AG41-F1
#
_entry.id   AF-A0A378AG41-F1
#
_cell.length_a   1.000
_cell.length_b   1.000
_cell.length_c   1.000
_cell.angle_alpha   90.00
_cell.angle_beta   90.00
_cell.angle_gamma   90.00
#
_symmetry.space_group_name_H-M   'P 1'
#
loop_
_entity.id
_entity.type
_entity.pdbx_description
1 polymer ?
#
loop_
_entity_poly.entity_id
_entity_poly.type
_entity_poly.pdbx_seq_one_letter_code
_entity_poly.pdbx_strand_id
1 'polypeptide(L)'
;MRFQPDMMGSVVFAGEYPLAQALAAKDLDGITLDEALRNIGYKGERQPGDMAVDSYVELHIEQGPILDKEQIDIGVVTGVQGISWQEFTLRGVSNHAGTTPMSMRRDAGLAAAKIAVFARELALSLGGNQGSYRWTFQREA
;
A
#
# COMPACT_ATOMS: atom_id res chain seq x y z
N MET A 1 -1.23 11.94 2.28
CA MET A 1 -0.10 12.16 3.21
C MET A 1 0.78 13.27 2.64
N ARG A 2 1.38 14.13 3.48
CA ARG A 2 2.18 15.28 2.99
C ARG A 2 3.61 14.91 2.61
N PHE A 3 4.23 14.02 3.38
CA PHE A 3 5.59 13.49 3.14
C PHE A 3 5.52 11.97 2.92
N GLN A 4 6.58 11.39 2.36
CA GLN A 4 6.71 9.95 2.12
C GLN A 4 8.06 9.46 2.66
N PRO A 5 8.15 8.23 3.19
CA PRO A 5 7.13 7.18 3.16
C PRO A 5 6.07 7.31 4.26
N ASP A 6 5.04 6.48 4.16
CA ASP A 6 4.07 6.27 5.24
C ASP A 6 4.76 5.78 6.52
N MET A 7 4.15 6.04 7.68
CA MET A 7 4.71 5.67 8.99
C MET A 7 6.11 6.27 9.29
N MET A 8 6.54 7.31 8.58
CA MET A 8 7.90 7.86 8.64
C MET A 8 8.46 8.03 10.06
N GLY A 9 7.68 8.60 10.98
CA GLY A 9 8.14 8.82 12.35
C GLY A 9 8.49 7.53 13.09
N SER A 10 7.66 6.49 12.98
CA SER A 10 7.90 5.21 13.66
C SER A 10 9.00 4.39 13.00
N VAL A 11 9.13 4.40 11.66
CA VAL A 11 10.24 3.70 10.98
C VAL A 11 11.59 4.36 11.25
N VAL A 12 11.62 5.70 11.42
CA VAL A 12 12.84 6.40 11.88
C VAL A 12 13.14 6.06 13.34
N PHE A 13 12.13 6.05 14.22
CA PHE A 13 12.30 5.67 15.62
C PHE A 13 12.82 4.24 15.78
N ALA A 14 12.33 3.31 14.97
CA ALA A 14 12.76 1.90 14.96
C ALA A 14 14.16 1.70 14.32
N GLY A 15 14.76 2.73 13.73
CA GLY A 15 16.08 2.65 13.08
C GLY A 15 16.06 2.06 11.66
N GLU A 16 14.89 1.77 11.12
CA GLU A 16 14.70 1.17 9.79
C GLU A 16 14.75 2.20 8.64
N TYR A 17 14.67 3.49 8.97
CA TYR A 17 14.77 4.57 8.00
C TYR A 17 15.70 5.69 8.50
N PRO A 18 16.74 6.09 7.75
CA PRO A 18 17.70 7.09 8.21
C PRO A 18 17.05 8.46 8.49
N LEU A 19 17.31 9.04 9.66
CA LEU A 19 16.78 10.36 10.05
C LEU A 19 17.11 11.45 9.01
N ALA A 20 18.35 11.48 8.52
CA ALA A 20 18.75 12.45 7.51
C ALA A 20 17.91 12.36 6.22
N GLN A 21 17.54 11.14 5.83
CA GLN A 21 16.71 10.89 4.66
C GLN A 21 15.25 11.32 4.90
N ALA A 22 14.71 11.06 6.09
CA ALA A 22 13.38 11.53 6.50
C ALA A 22 13.30 13.06 6.50
N LEU A 23 14.28 13.72 7.10
CA LEU A 23 14.34 15.19 7.17
C LEU A 23 14.46 15.85 5.79
N ALA A 24 15.11 15.18 4.83
CA ALA A 24 15.23 15.63 3.46
C ALA A 24 14.00 15.35 2.59
N ALA A 25 13.01 14.57 3.08
CA ALA A 25 11.79 14.27 2.34
C ALA A 25 11.02 15.56 2.03
N LYS A 26 10.59 15.71 0.77
CA LYS A 26 9.88 16.89 0.29
C LYS A 26 8.39 16.61 0.12
N ASP A 27 7.57 17.61 0.38
CA ASP A 27 6.17 17.62 -0.01
C ASP A 27 5.98 18.07 -1.47
N LEU A 28 4.73 18.19 -1.90
CA LEU A 28 4.36 18.60 -3.25
C LEU A 28 4.80 20.03 -3.60
N ASP A 29 5.02 20.88 -2.59
CA ASP A 29 5.48 22.27 -2.76
C ASP A 29 7.01 22.38 -2.65
N GLY A 30 7.71 21.25 -2.47
CA GLY A 30 9.16 21.18 -2.36
C GLY A 30 9.71 21.54 -0.98
N ILE A 31 8.85 21.79 0.02
CA ILE A 31 9.23 22.04 1.41
C ILE A 31 9.71 20.74 2.02
N THR A 32 10.83 20.78 2.73
CA THR A 32 11.37 19.60 3.43
C THR A 32 10.65 19.34 4.75
N LEU A 33 10.66 18.08 5.22
CA LEU A 33 10.15 17.77 6.56
C LEU A 33 10.88 18.57 7.65
N ASP A 34 12.18 18.76 7.49
CA ASP A 34 13.01 19.53 8.43
C ASP A 34 12.53 20.98 8.57
N GLU A 35 12.28 21.67 7.46
CA GLU A 35 11.69 23.01 7.43
C GLU A 35 10.28 23.00 8.04
N ALA A 36 9.45 22.03 7.66
CA ALA A 36 8.09 21.92 8.16
C ALA A 36 8.05 21.75 9.69
N LEU A 37 8.91 20.88 10.26
CA LEU A 37 9.04 20.67 11.70
C LEU A 37 9.52 21.93 12.43
N ARG A 38 10.48 22.67 11.87
CA ARG A 38 10.93 23.95 12.45
C ARG A 38 9.80 24.99 12.43
N ASN A 39 9.09 25.11 11.32
CA ASN A 39 8.03 26.10 11.15
C ASN A 39 6.87 25.94 12.14
N ILE A 40 6.54 24.69 12.51
CA ILE A 40 5.51 24.41 13.52
C ILE A 40 6.06 24.36 14.96
N GLY A 41 7.37 24.45 15.15
CA GLY A 41 8.02 24.36 16.47
C GLY A 41 8.16 22.94 17.04
N TYR A 42 8.08 21.89 16.20
CA TYR A 42 8.18 20.48 16.61
C TYR A 42 9.51 19.82 16.23
N LYS A 43 10.52 20.62 15.84
CA LYS A 43 11.90 20.13 15.71
C LYS A 43 12.52 19.97 17.09
N GLY A 44 12.26 18.84 17.74
CA GLY A 44 12.83 18.49 19.04
C GLY A 44 14.35 18.25 18.99
N GLU A 45 14.98 18.28 20.17
CA GLU A 45 16.43 18.07 20.33
C GLU A 45 16.82 16.62 20.58
N ARG A 46 15.89 15.79 21.08
CA ARG A 46 16.13 14.35 21.32
C ARG A 46 16.22 13.58 20.02
N GLN A 47 17.13 12.62 19.94
CA GLN A 47 17.22 11.75 18.76
C GLN A 47 16.09 10.72 18.80
N PRO A 48 15.50 10.39 17.63
CA PRO A 48 14.61 9.25 17.53
C PRO A 48 15.32 7.96 17.99
N GLY A 49 14.64 7.12 18.77
CA GLY A 49 15.19 5.88 19.32
C GLY A 49 15.92 6.02 20.67
N ASP A 50 16.14 7.24 21.17
CA ASP A 50 16.79 7.46 22.49
C ASP A 50 15.95 7.02 23.71
N MET A 51 14.71 6.57 23.49
CA MET A 51 13.81 6.14 24.54
C MET A 51 13.86 4.62 24.68
N ALA A 52 14.23 4.13 25.87
CA ALA A 52 14.07 2.72 26.21
C ALA A 52 12.57 2.41 26.37
N VAL A 53 12.05 1.53 25.53
CA VAL A 53 10.66 1.09 25.53
C VAL A 53 10.61 -0.38 25.92
N ASP A 54 9.96 -0.68 27.06
CA ASP A 54 9.70 -2.06 27.48
C ASP A 54 8.58 -2.69 26.64
N SER A 55 7.49 -1.95 26.44
CA SER A 55 6.29 -2.39 25.73
C SER A 55 5.61 -1.23 25.01
N TYR A 56 4.96 -1.51 23.86
CA TYR A 56 4.19 -0.54 23.08
C TYR A 56 2.76 -1.05 22.86
N VAL A 57 1.77 -0.18 23.09
CA VAL A 57 0.35 -0.46 22.85
C VAL A 57 -0.23 0.69 22.05
N GLU A 58 -0.87 0.37 20.92
CA GLU A 58 -1.58 1.33 20.09
C GLU A 58 -3.07 1.01 20.09
N LEU A 59 -3.89 1.98 20.47
CA LEU A 59 -5.34 1.91 20.30
C LEU A 59 -5.69 2.50 18.94
N HIS A 60 -6.40 1.74 18.12
CA HIS A 60 -6.81 2.17 16.79
C HIS A 60 -8.23 1.68 16.49
N ILE A 61 -8.98 2.45 15.70
CA ILE A 61 -10.25 1.97 15.15
C ILE A 61 -9.98 0.85 14.13
N GLU A 62 -10.92 -0.07 13.94
CA GLU A 62 -10.71 -1.23 13.05
C GLU A 62 -10.42 -0.84 11.59
N GLN A 63 -11.02 0.27 11.11
CA GLN A 63 -11.06 0.66 9.68
C GLN A 63 -11.68 -0.38 8.74
N GLY A 64 -12.21 -1.48 9.30
CA GLY A 64 -12.99 -2.51 8.63
C GLY A 64 -14.38 -2.67 9.27
N PRO A 65 -15.19 -3.62 8.76
CA PRO A 65 -16.57 -3.79 9.21
C PRO A 65 -16.75 -4.95 10.21
N ILE A 66 -15.69 -5.65 10.65
CA ILE A 66 -15.80 -6.92 11.37
C ILE A 66 -16.34 -6.73 12.78
N LEU A 67 -15.77 -5.83 13.58
CA LEU A 67 -16.16 -5.59 14.97
C LEU A 67 -17.61 -5.10 15.06
N ASP A 68 -18.00 -4.18 14.18
CA ASP A 68 -19.39 -3.70 14.09
C ASP A 68 -20.34 -4.83 13.67
N LYS A 69 -20.03 -5.55 12.59
CA LYS A 69 -20.89 -6.63 12.09
C LYS A 69 -21.07 -7.77 13.09
N GLU A 70 -20.01 -8.14 13.79
CA GLU A 70 -20.00 -9.24 14.75
C GLU A 70 -20.39 -8.77 16.17
N GLN A 71 -20.68 -7.47 16.36
CA GLN A 71 -21.05 -6.84 17.65
C GLN A 71 -20.00 -7.12 18.74
N ILE A 72 -18.73 -6.97 18.39
CA ILE A 72 -17.58 -7.14 19.29
C ILE A 72 -17.04 -5.76 19.67
N ASP A 73 -16.98 -5.47 20.96
CA ASP A 73 -16.51 -4.17 21.46
C ASP A 73 -14.99 -3.96 21.30
N ILE A 74 -14.20 -5.02 21.49
CA ILE A 74 -12.72 -4.96 21.51
C ILE A 74 -12.12 -6.06 20.65
N GLY A 75 -11.40 -5.65 19.61
CA GLY A 75 -10.58 -6.53 18.79
C GLY A 75 -9.16 -6.69 19.34
N VAL A 76 -8.74 -7.91 19.64
CA VAL A 76 -7.34 -8.21 19.98
C VAL A 76 -6.56 -8.49 18.69
N VAL A 77 -5.78 -7.52 18.24
CA VAL A 77 -4.97 -7.62 17.02
C VAL A 77 -3.77 -8.54 17.28
N THR A 78 -3.67 -9.64 16.52
CA THR A 78 -2.57 -10.62 16.64
C THR A 78 -1.44 -10.40 15.64
N GLY A 79 -1.64 -9.53 14.66
CA GLY A 79 -0.66 -9.19 13.65
C GLY A 79 -1.23 -8.28 12.56
N VAL A 80 -0.35 -7.83 11.67
CA VAL A 80 -0.69 -7.01 10.50
C VAL A 80 -0.34 -7.79 9.24
N GLN A 81 -1.12 -7.62 8.17
CA GLN A 81 -0.87 -8.30 6.90
C GLN A 81 0.37 -7.74 6.19
N GLY A 82 1.16 -8.64 5.61
CA GLY A 82 2.17 -8.27 4.62
C GLY A 82 1.50 -7.88 3.31
N ILE A 83 1.98 -6.81 2.66
CA ILE A 83 1.42 -6.32 1.40
C ILE A 83 2.44 -6.54 0.29
N SER A 84 2.01 -7.13 -0.83
CA SER A 84 2.80 -7.26 -2.05
C SER A 84 2.08 -6.55 -3.20
N TRP A 85 2.77 -5.61 -3.82
CA TRP A 85 2.30 -4.92 -5.02
C TRP A 85 2.99 -5.51 -6.24
N GLN A 86 2.21 -5.88 -7.25
CA GLN A 86 2.71 -6.44 -8.51
C GLN A 86 2.10 -5.66 -9.67
N GLU A 87 2.93 -5.32 -10.65
CA GLU A 87 2.51 -4.69 -11.88
C GLU A 87 2.77 -5.64 -13.05
N PHE A 88 1.79 -5.77 -13.95
CA PHE A 88 1.86 -6.65 -15.11
C PHE A 88 1.60 -5.86 -16.39
N THR A 89 2.49 -6.00 -17.37
CA THR A 89 2.27 -5.50 -18.73
C THR A 89 1.91 -6.66 -19.66
N LEU A 90 0.72 -6.61 -20.25
CA LEU A 90 0.22 -7.64 -21.18
C LEU A 90 0.21 -7.07 -22.61
N ARG A 91 0.99 -7.68 -23.51
CA ARG A 91 1.08 -7.26 -24.91
C ARG A 91 0.27 -8.19 -25.82
N GLY A 92 -0.68 -7.62 -26.53
CA GLY A 92 -1.52 -8.30 -27.52
C GLY A 92 -1.26 -7.79 -28.94
N VAL A 93 -2.18 -8.08 -29.86
CA VAL A 93 -2.17 -7.54 -31.23
C VAL A 93 -3.50 -6.85 -31.50
N SER A 94 -3.44 -5.54 -31.75
CA SER A 94 -4.60 -4.74 -32.17
C SER A 94 -5.06 -5.18 -33.56
N ASN A 95 -6.34 -5.52 -33.67
CA ASN A 95 -6.94 -6.02 -34.90
C ASN A 95 -8.39 -5.54 -35.03
N HIS A 96 -8.94 -5.56 -36.25
CA HIS A 96 -10.32 -5.15 -36.47
C HIS A 96 -11.30 -6.21 -35.93
N ALA A 97 -12.19 -5.79 -35.03
CA ALA A 97 -13.04 -6.68 -34.25
C ALA A 97 -14.02 -7.51 -35.10
N GLY A 98 -14.48 -7.00 -36.25
CA GLY A 98 -15.44 -7.72 -37.11
C GLY A 98 -14.79 -8.68 -38.12
N THR A 99 -13.53 -8.47 -38.49
CA THR A 99 -12.90 -9.17 -39.62
C THR A 99 -11.80 -10.14 -39.19
N THR A 100 -11.44 -10.15 -37.90
CA THR A 100 -10.39 -11.03 -37.37
C THR A 100 -11.01 -12.27 -36.74
N PRO A 101 -10.83 -13.46 -37.34
CA PRO A 101 -11.30 -14.71 -36.77
C PRO A 101 -10.75 -14.93 -35.36
N MET A 102 -11.53 -15.59 -34.49
CA MET A 102 -11.13 -15.83 -33.11
C MET A 102 -9.81 -16.59 -32.98
N SER A 103 -9.54 -17.54 -33.89
CA SER A 103 -8.31 -18.33 -33.93
C SER A 103 -7.04 -17.51 -34.18
N MET A 104 -7.16 -16.28 -34.69
CA MET A 104 -6.03 -15.41 -35.02
C MET A 104 -5.79 -14.31 -33.98
N ARG A 105 -6.59 -14.24 -32.92
CA ARG A 105 -6.50 -13.15 -31.94
C ARG A 105 -5.41 -13.40 -30.91
N ARG A 106 -4.70 -12.32 -30.56
CA ARG A 106 -3.84 -12.22 -29.38
C ARG A 106 -4.39 -11.10 -28.49
N ASP A 107 -5.36 -11.45 -27.68
CA ASP A 107 -6.19 -10.51 -26.93
C ASP A 107 -5.62 -10.28 -25.52
N ALA A 108 -5.00 -9.11 -25.30
CA ALA A 108 -4.46 -8.73 -23.99
C ALA A 108 -5.56 -8.48 -22.95
N GLY A 109 -6.77 -8.05 -23.37
CA GLY A 109 -7.91 -7.84 -22.50
C GLY A 109 -8.45 -9.16 -21.95
N LEU A 110 -8.57 -10.18 -22.81
CA LEU A 110 -8.94 -11.53 -22.39
C LEU A 110 -7.89 -12.12 -21.42
N ALA A 111 -6.60 -11.91 -21.69
CA ALA A 111 -5.54 -12.33 -20.78
C ALA A 111 -5.65 -11.65 -19.41
N ALA A 112 -5.88 -10.34 -19.38
CA ALA A 112 -6.07 -9.59 -18.13
C ALA A 112 -7.28 -10.10 -17.33
N ALA A 113 -8.41 -10.33 -18.01
CA ALA A 113 -9.62 -10.85 -17.38
C ALA A 113 -9.38 -12.23 -16.73
N LYS A 114 -8.66 -13.13 -17.41
CA LYS A 114 -8.31 -14.45 -16.86
C LYS A 114 -7.41 -14.35 -15.64
N ILE A 115 -6.40 -13.48 -15.66
CA ILE A 115 -5.51 -13.26 -14.51
C ILE A 115 -6.32 -12.72 -13.33
N ALA A 116 -7.22 -11.77 -13.55
CA ALA A 116 -8.04 -11.20 -12.48
C ALA A 116 -8.97 -12.25 -11.84
N VAL A 117 -9.62 -13.10 -12.64
CA VAL A 117 -10.45 -14.21 -12.14
C VAL A 117 -9.60 -15.18 -11.34
N PHE A 118 -8.46 -15.60 -11.89
CA PHE A 118 -7.53 -16.51 -11.20
C PHE A 118 -7.01 -15.92 -9.89
N ALA A 119 -6.65 -14.63 -9.84
CA ALA A 119 -6.19 -13.98 -8.62
C ALA A 119 -7.25 -14.00 -7.50
N ARG A 120 -8.53 -13.81 -7.87
CA ARG A 120 -9.65 -13.95 -6.92
C ARG A 120 -9.79 -15.39 -6.43
N GLU A 121 -9.73 -16.37 -7.34
CA GLU A 121 -9.80 -17.79 -6.97
C GLU A 121 -8.64 -18.21 -6.06
N LEU A 122 -7.43 -17.74 -6.37
CA LEU A 122 -6.25 -17.96 -5.55
C LEU A 122 -6.43 -17.37 -4.15
N ALA A 123 -6.92 -16.13 -4.02
CA ALA A 123 -7.21 -15.52 -2.72
C ALA A 123 -8.20 -16.36 -1.91
N LEU A 124 -9.28 -16.86 -2.54
CA LEU A 124 -10.24 -17.73 -1.87
C LEU A 124 -9.62 -19.07 -1.44
N SER A 125 -8.70 -19.63 -2.25
CA SER A 125 -8.05 -20.92 -1.95
C SER A 125 -7.03 -20.86 -0.81
N LEU A 126 -6.39 -19.69 -0.61
CA LEU A 126 -5.42 -19.48 0.47
C LEU A 126 -6.10 -19.31 1.84
N GLY A 127 -7.40 -19.00 1.87
CA GLY A 127 -8.15 -18.73 3.08
C GLY A 127 -7.85 -17.35 3.69
N GLY A 128 -8.70 -16.91 4.62
CA GLY A 128 -8.64 -15.58 5.24
C GLY A 128 -9.53 -14.54 4.55
N ASN A 129 -9.86 -13.48 5.29
CA ASN A 129 -10.87 -12.49 4.88
C ASN A 129 -10.33 -11.34 4.01
N GLN A 130 -9.04 -11.30 3.66
CA GLN A 130 -8.45 -10.09 3.08
C GLN A 130 -7.38 -10.39 2.01
N GLY A 131 -7.75 -10.10 0.77
CA GLY A 131 -6.85 -9.87 -0.36
C GLY A 131 -7.46 -8.77 -1.21
N SER A 132 -6.76 -7.64 -1.37
CA SER A 132 -7.20 -6.55 -2.25
C SER A 132 -6.28 -6.49 -3.47
N TYR A 133 -6.87 -6.48 -4.66
CA TYR A 133 -6.15 -6.38 -5.92
C TYR A 133 -6.51 -5.05 -6.58
N ARG A 134 -5.52 -4.17 -6.79
CA ARG A 134 -5.70 -2.93 -7.54
C ARG A 134 -5.11 -3.09 -8.94
N TRP A 135 -5.96 -3.02 -9.96
CA TRP A 135 -5.56 -3.07 -11.35
C TRP A 135 -5.54 -1.65 -11.94
N THR A 136 -4.42 -1.27 -12.56
CA THR A 136 -4.32 -0.03 -13.33
C THR A 136 -4.03 -0.42 -14.78
N PHE A 137 -4.98 -0.15 -15.67
CA PHE A 137 -4.78 -0.37 -17.10
C PHE A 137 -4.13 0.87 -17.70
N GLN A 138 -2.85 0.78 -18.07
CA GLN A 138 -2.21 1.80 -18.88
C GLN A 138 -2.27 1.41 -20.35
N ARG A 139 -2.78 2.32 -21.18
CA ARG A 139 -2.78 2.19 -22.64
C ARG A 139 -1.54 2.94 -23.14
N GLU A 140 -0.51 2.21 -23.57
CA GLU A 140 0.54 2.82 -24.40
C GLU A 140 -0.11 3.21 -25.74
N ALA A 141 0.08 4.47 -26.13
CA ALA A 141 -0.40 5.05 -27.38
C ALA A 141 0.42 4.56 -28.57
#